data_AF-A0A7S0MAS2-F1
#
_entry.id   AF-A0A7S0MAS2-F1
#
_cell.length_a   1.000
_cell.length_b   1.000
_cell.length_c   1.000
_cell.angle_alpha   90.00
_cell.angle_beta   90.00
_cell.angle_gamma   90.00
#
_symmetry.space_group_name_H-M   'P 1'
#
loop_
_entity.id
_entity.type
_entity.pdbx_description
1 polymer ?
#
loop_
_entity_poly.entity_id
_entity_poly.type
_entity_poly.pdbx_seq_one_letter_code
_entity_poly.pdbx_strand_id
1 'polypeptide(L)'
;EATVFSQLFAALEDDPLLRAKSKGKGLMAWQVAFAGEGGDDYGGLFRESIRELAADLQGHALPLFVPAPNNRRGAGGEEAFVPNSACTSPLHLRQYRFIGKIMGAGMRTSNPVGLDLARLVWQRMLGEAVEEEDLADIDARFVRCLSELRAAA
;
A
#
# COMPACT_ATOMS: atom_id res chain seq x y z
N GLU A 1 12.51 -10.81 12.01
CA GLU A 1 11.76 -11.90 11.37
C GLU A 1 11.35 -11.46 9.97
N ALA A 2 11.09 -12.39 9.05
CA ALA A 2 10.62 -12.04 7.71
C ALA A 2 9.14 -11.67 7.77
N THR A 3 8.80 -10.46 7.32
CA THR A 3 7.42 -9.98 7.26
C THR A 3 6.55 -10.87 6.35
N VAL A 4 5.24 -10.90 6.57
CA VAL A 4 4.30 -11.62 5.70
C VAL A 4 4.39 -11.08 4.28
N PHE A 5 4.53 -9.76 4.12
CA PHE A 5 4.79 -9.14 2.83
C PHE A 5 6.03 -9.72 2.13
N SER A 6 7.15 -9.85 2.84
CA SER A 6 8.41 -10.34 2.24
C SER A 6 8.29 -11.79 1.80
N GLN A 7 7.57 -12.62 2.57
CA GLN A 7 7.29 -14.01 2.22
C GLN A 7 6.37 -14.12 1.00
N LEU A 8 5.28 -13.34 0.97
CA LEU A 8 4.38 -13.29 -0.19
C LEU A 8 5.08 -12.75 -1.44
N PHE A 9 5.92 -11.73 -1.30
CA PHE A 9 6.73 -11.20 -2.41
C PHE A 9 7.64 -12.28 -2.98
N ALA A 10 8.40 -12.98 -2.14
CA ALA A 10 9.29 -14.05 -2.57
C ALA A 10 8.54 -15.22 -3.25
N ALA A 11 7.34 -15.55 -2.77
CA ALA A 11 6.55 -16.67 -3.29
C ALA A 11 5.75 -16.32 -4.56
N LEU A 12 5.24 -15.10 -4.67
CA LEU A 12 4.20 -14.75 -5.64
C LEU A 12 4.58 -13.64 -6.60
N GLU A 13 5.77 -13.01 -6.48
CA GLU A 13 6.14 -11.86 -7.34
C GLU A 13 5.91 -12.16 -8.82
N ASP A 14 6.30 -13.34 -9.29
CA ASP A 14 6.20 -13.74 -10.70
C ASP A 14 4.98 -14.61 -11.02
N ASP A 15 4.07 -14.81 -10.07
CA ASP A 15 2.89 -15.64 -10.28
C ASP A 15 1.93 -14.98 -11.30
N PRO A 16 1.68 -15.61 -12.47
CA PRO A 16 0.78 -15.07 -13.47
C PRO A 16 -0.69 -15.04 -13.01
N LEU A 17 -1.07 -15.86 -12.03
CA LEU A 17 -2.43 -15.93 -11.48
C LEU A 17 -2.82 -14.67 -10.73
N LEU A 18 -1.86 -13.93 -10.16
CA LEU A 18 -2.10 -12.61 -9.60
C LEU A 18 -2.63 -11.59 -10.62
N ARG A 19 -2.51 -11.88 -11.92
CA ARG A 19 -3.05 -11.06 -13.01
C ARG A 19 -4.19 -11.75 -13.76
N ALA A 20 -4.45 -13.03 -13.48
CA ALA A 20 -5.49 -13.77 -14.17
C ALA A 20 -6.89 -13.23 -13.82
N LYS A 21 -7.80 -13.30 -14.80
CA LYS A 21 -9.23 -13.10 -14.55
C LYS A 21 -9.71 -14.22 -13.63
N SER A 22 -10.37 -13.86 -12.53
CA SER A 22 -10.98 -14.85 -11.64
C SER A 22 -11.99 -15.66 -12.45
N LYS A 23 -11.80 -16.99 -12.57
CA LYS A 23 -12.69 -17.89 -13.31
C LYS A 23 -13.92 -18.28 -12.46
N GLY A 24 -14.61 -17.31 -11.86
CA GLY A 24 -15.82 -17.52 -11.05
C GLY A 24 -15.80 -16.85 -9.66
N LYS A 25 -16.70 -17.29 -8.76
CA LYS A 25 -16.81 -16.86 -7.34
C LYS A 25 -15.59 -17.27 -6.47
N GLY A 26 -14.37 -17.11 -6.97
CA GLY A 26 -13.15 -17.41 -6.22
C GLY A 26 -12.95 -16.37 -5.13
N LEU A 27 -13.08 -16.78 -3.86
CA LEU A 27 -12.89 -15.92 -2.68
C LEU A 27 -11.41 -15.61 -2.40
N MET A 28 -10.47 -16.25 -3.10
CA MET A 28 -9.04 -16.20 -2.79
C MET A 28 -8.16 -16.23 -4.04
N ALA A 29 -7.06 -15.47 -4.03
CA ALA A 29 -6.11 -15.40 -5.13
C ALA A 29 -4.85 -16.28 -4.90
N TRP A 30 -4.58 -16.65 -3.65
CA TRP A 30 -3.54 -17.58 -3.24
C TRP A 30 -4.01 -18.37 -2.02
N GLN A 31 -3.35 -19.49 -1.73
CA GLN A 31 -3.59 -20.28 -0.53
C GLN A 31 -2.48 -19.99 0.49
N VAL A 32 -2.85 -19.95 1.77
CA VAL A 32 -1.94 -19.62 2.86
C VAL A 32 -1.96 -20.76 3.88
N ALA A 33 -0.79 -21.07 4.45
CA ALA A 33 -0.64 -21.91 5.61
C ALA A 33 0.34 -21.23 6.56
N PHE A 34 -0.13 -20.85 7.76
CA PHE A 34 0.72 -20.26 8.78
C PHE A 34 1.43 -21.37 9.56
N ALA A 35 2.76 -21.29 9.66
CA ALA A 35 3.55 -22.32 10.30
C ALA A 35 3.24 -22.41 11.80
N GLY A 36 2.86 -23.60 12.27
CA GLY A 36 2.48 -23.81 13.67
C GLY A 36 1.03 -23.47 13.99
N GLU A 37 0.25 -22.99 13.02
CA GLU A 37 -1.19 -22.74 13.16
C GLU A 37 -1.98 -23.84 12.43
N GLY A 38 -2.94 -24.46 13.13
CA GLY A 38 -3.91 -25.36 12.51
C GLY A 38 -5.04 -24.54 11.88
N GLY A 39 -5.09 -24.48 10.55
CA GLY A 39 -6.12 -23.74 9.83
C GLY A 39 -6.70 -24.54 8.66
N ASP A 40 -7.95 -24.96 8.80
CA ASP A 40 -8.70 -25.64 7.73
C ASP A 40 -9.56 -24.66 6.90
N ASP A 41 -9.82 -23.46 7.42
CA ASP A 41 -10.51 -22.39 6.68
C ASP A 41 -9.52 -21.60 5.81
N TYR A 42 -9.27 -22.10 4.61
CA TYR A 42 -8.41 -21.43 3.63
C TYR A 42 -8.84 -19.98 3.36
N GLY A 43 -10.16 -19.71 3.37
CA GLY A 43 -10.72 -18.36 3.15
C GLY A 43 -10.32 -17.40 4.25
N GLY A 44 -10.37 -17.85 5.50
CA GLY A 44 -9.89 -17.12 6.67
C GLY A 44 -8.41 -16.79 6.57
N LEU A 45 -7.56 -17.78 6.27
CA LEU A 45 -6.12 -17.60 6.17
C LEU A 45 -5.71 -16.62 5.05
N PHE A 46 -6.42 -16.66 3.92
CA PHE A 46 -6.23 -15.69 2.84
C PHE A 46 -6.52 -14.26 3.30
N ARG A 47 -7.69 -14.03 3.94
CA ARG A 47 -8.06 -12.71 4.47
C ARG A 47 -7.06 -12.22 5.51
N GLU A 48 -6.59 -13.11 6.37
CA GLU A 48 -5.61 -12.78 7.40
C GLU A 48 -4.27 -12.39 6.78
N SER A 49 -3.80 -13.11 5.76
CA SER A 49 -2.58 -12.74 5.05
C SER A 49 -2.64 -11.36 4.39
N ILE A 50 -3.82 -10.92 3.94
CA ILE A 50 -4.02 -9.57 3.40
C ILE A 50 -3.92 -8.52 4.50
N ARG A 51 -4.48 -8.80 5.68
CA ARG A 51 -4.42 -7.89 6.84
C ARG A 51 -2.99 -7.75 7.34
N GLU A 52 -2.28 -8.85 7.53
CA GLU A 52 -0.87 -8.84 7.95
C GLU A 52 0.02 -8.14 6.92
N LEU A 53 -0.20 -8.38 5.63
CA LEU A 53 0.49 -7.64 4.56
C LEU A 53 0.23 -6.13 4.63
N ALA A 54 -1.02 -5.72 4.91
CA ALA A 54 -1.34 -4.30 5.05
C ALA A 54 -0.70 -3.69 6.30
N ALA A 55 -0.64 -4.43 7.41
CA ALA A 55 0.03 -4.02 8.63
C ALA A 55 1.56 -3.89 8.43
N ASP A 56 2.18 -4.83 7.72
CA ASP A 56 3.60 -4.78 7.36
C ASP A 56 3.95 -3.53 6.54
N LEU A 57 3.09 -3.17 5.59
CA LEU A 57 3.28 -2.03 4.69
C LEU A 57 3.09 -0.68 5.40
N GLN A 58 2.28 -0.64 6.46
CA GLN A 58 1.96 0.57 7.22
C GLN A 58 2.69 0.64 8.57
N GLY A 59 3.42 -0.41 8.92
CA GLY A 59 4.26 -0.48 10.10
C GLY A 59 5.67 0.09 9.86
N HIS A 60 6.61 -0.34 10.69
CA HIS A 60 8.02 0.05 10.58
C HIS A 60 8.91 -1.04 9.99
N ALA A 61 8.29 -2.17 9.59
CA ALA A 61 9.02 -3.33 9.12
C ALA A 61 9.52 -3.18 7.68
N LEU A 62 8.88 -2.31 6.87
CA LEU A 62 9.24 -2.07 5.49
C LEU A 62 9.43 -0.57 5.22
N PRO A 63 10.44 -0.18 4.42
CA PRO A 63 10.67 1.22 4.10
C PRO A 63 9.78 1.75 2.97
N LEU A 64 8.82 0.96 2.46
CA LEU A 64 8.10 1.24 1.22
C LEU A 64 7.10 2.40 1.35
N PHE A 65 6.38 2.47 2.47
CA PHE A 65 5.50 3.60 2.74
C PHE A 65 5.99 4.36 3.96
N VAL A 66 5.76 5.67 3.96
CA VAL A 66 6.06 6.54 5.10
C VAL A 66 4.82 7.34 5.46
N PRO A 67 4.63 7.65 6.75
CA PRO A 67 3.56 8.56 7.15
C PRO A 67 3.73 9.91 6.46
N ALA A 68 2.61 10.50 6.04
CA ALA A 68 2.60 11.86 5.50
C ALA A 68 3.27 12.85 6.48
N PRO A 69 3.99 13.86 5.99
CA PRO A 69 4.63 14.89 6.84
C PRO A 69 3.72 15.50 7.90
N ASN A 70 2.45 15.76 7.58
CA ASN A 70 1.45 16.26 8.51
C ASN A 70 1.24 15.29 9.71
N ASN A 71 1.21 13.97 9.45
CA ASN A 71 0.94 12.94 10.47
C ASN A 71 2.12 12.73 11.42
N ARG A 72 3.35 12.89 10.93
CA ARG A 72 4.56 12.82 11.76
C ARG A 72 4.60 13.89 12.87
N ARG A 73 3.82 14.95 12.75
CA ARG A 73 3.85 16.12 13.65
C ARG A 73 2.65 16.18 14.60
N GLY A 74 1.78 15.17 14.61
CA GLY A 74 0.59 15.15 15.47
C GLY A 74 -0.43 16.23 15.09
N ALA A 75 -0.46 16.66 13.83
CA ALA A 75 -1.36 17.72 13.35
C ALA A 75 -2.83 17.27 13.16
N GLY A 76 -3.23 16.12 13.71
CA GLY A 76 -4.63 15.69 13.78
C GLY A 76 -5.28 15.25 12.47
N GLY A 77 -4.51 14.93 11.44
CA GLY A 77 -5.03 14.31 10.20
C GLY A 77 -5.24 12.80 10.33
N GLU A 78 -6.07 12.23 9.45
CA GLU A 78 -6.19 10.77 9.28
C GLU A 78 -4.81 10.16 8.95
N GLU A 79 -4.54 8.94 9.40
CA GLU A 79 -3.26 8.21 9.23
C GLU A 79 -2.97 7.87 7.74
N ALA A 80 -2.69 8.88 6.95
CA ALA A 80 -2.32 8.81 5.55
C ALA A 80 -0.82 8.45 5.35
N PHE A 81 -0.58 7.45 4.51
CA PHE A 81 0.74 7.02 4.05
C PHE A 81 1.02 7.48 2.61
N VAL A 82 2.28 7.74 2.30
CA VAL A 82 2.76 8.04 0.95
C VAL A 82 3.91 7.11 0.57
N PRO A 83 4.10 6.78 -0.72
CA PRO A 83 5.27 6.03 -1.16
C PRO A 83 6.56 6.74 -0.74
N ASN A 84 7.53 5.96 -0.23
CA ASN A 84 8.82 6.51 0.15
C ASN A 84 9.63 6.87 -1.11
N SER A 85 9.91 8.16 -1.28
CA SER A 85 10.70 8.68 -2.42
C SER A 85 12.15 8.19 -2.44
N ALA A 86 12.70 7.70 -1.31
CA ALA A 86 14.02 7.08 -1.25
C ALA A 86 14.03 5.64 -1.79
N CYS A 87 12.87 4.99 -1.93
CA CYS A 87 12.76 3.60 -2.35
C CYS A 87 12.75 3.44 -3.89
N THR A 88 13.88 3.76 -4.52
CA THR A 88 14.02 3.78 -6.00
C THR A 88 14.84 2.63 -6.59
N SER A 89 15.41 1.77 -5.75
CA SER A 89 16.17 0.60 -6.21
C SER A 89 15.31 -0.34 -7.07
N PRO A 90 15.92 -1.16 -7.96
CA PRO A 90 15.17 -2.12 -8.76
C PRO A 90 14.30 -3.07 -7.92
N LEU A 91 14.78 -3.46 -6.73
CA LEU A 91 14.02 -4.29 -5.79
C LEU A 91 12.79 -3.54 -5.25
N HIS A 92 12.94 -2.28 -4.85
CA HIS A 92 11.82 -1.48 -4.36
C HIS A 92 10.75 -1.27 -5.44
N LEU A 93 11.15 -0.99 -6.68
CA LEU A 93 10.22 -0.83 -7.80
C LEU A 93 9.46 -2.13 -8.11
N ARG A 94 10.14 -3.27 -7.97
CA ARG A 94 9.53 -4.60 -8.06
C ARG A 94 8.53 -4.84 -6.93
N GLN A 95 8.87 -4.47 -5.71
CA GLN A 95 7.97 -4.53 -4.55
C GLN A 95 6.73 -3.64 -4.73
N TYR A 96 6.87 -2.39 -5.20
CA TYR A 96 5.72 -1.54 -5.54
C TYR A 96 4.84 -2.14 -6.64
N ARG A 97 5.45 -2.73 -7.67
CA ARG A 97 4.70 -3.43 -8.72
C ARG A 97 3.93 -4.63 -8.14
N PHE A 98 4.53 -5.35 -7.21
CA PHE A 98 3.89 -6.46 -6.51
C PHE A 98 2.73 -5.98 -5.64
N ILE A 99 2.89 -4.89 -4.89
CA ILE A 99 1.80 -4.26 -4.11
C ILE A 99 0.60 -3.99 -5.02
N GLY A 100 0.83 -3.38 -6.20
CA GLY A 100 -0.24 -3.16 -7.17
C GLY A 100 -0.91 -4.45 -7.69
N LYS A 101 -0.16 -5.54 -7.87
CA LYS A 101 -0.75 -6.85 -8.23
C LYS A 101 -1.65 -7.37 -7.11
N ILE A 102 -1.21 -7.28 -5.86
CA ILE A 102 -1.96 -7.75 -4.69
C ILE A 102 -3.22 -6.91 -4.47
N MET A 103 -3.13 -5.58 -4.60
CA MET A 103 -4.30 -4.69 -4.57
C MET A 103 -5.35 -5.12 -5.63
N GLY A 104 -4.91 -5.33 -6.87
CA GLY A 104 -5.79 -5.79 -7.94
C GLY A 104 -6.38 -7.18 -7.68
N ALA A 105 -5.59 -8.10 -7.12
CA ALA A 105 -6.05 -9.43 -6.74
C ALA A 105 -7.13 -9.36 -5.64
N GLY A 106 -6.88 -8.57 -4.58
CA GLY A 106 -7.83 -8.34 -3.49
C GLY A 106 -9.15 -7.74 -3.97
N MET A 107 -9.10 -6.75 -4.87
CA MET A 107 -10.32 -6.20 -5.49
C MET A 107 -11.12 -7.26 -6.27
N ARG A 108 -10.46 -8.13 -7.04
CA ARG A 108 -11.13 -9.18 -7.82
C ARG A 108 -11.72 -10.32 -6.98
N THR A 109 -11.21 -10.53 -5.77
CA THR A 109 -11.71 -11.53 -4.83
C THR A 109 -12.68 -10.95 -3.80
N SER A 110 -13.03 -9.66 -3.89
CA SER A 110 -13.83 -8.93 -2.90
C SER A 110 -13.19 -8.88 -1.50
N ASN A 111 -11.85 -8.87 -1.44
CA ASN A 111 -11.05 -8.69 -0.23
C ASN A 111 -9.99 -7.60 -0.48
N PRO A 112 -10.38 -6.31 -0.53
CA PRO A 112 -9.43 -5.23 -0.79
C PRO A 112 -8.36 -5.14 0.30
N VAL A 113 -7.15 -4.73 -0.09
CA VAL A 113 -6.05 -4.48 0.85
C VAL A 113 -6.33 -3.15 1.56
N GLY A 114 -6.43 -3.16 2.88
CA GLY A 114 -6.67 -1.96 3.69
C GLY A 114 -5.41 -1.10 3.81
N LEU A 115 -5.13 -0.30 2.79
CA LEU A 115 -4.04 0.68 2.80
C LEU A 115 -4.60 2.09 2.96
N ASP A 116 -4.20 2.78 4.02
CA ASP A 116 -4.57 4.15 4.33
C ASP A 116 -3.64 5.12 3.59
N LEU A 117 -3.64 5.07 2.25
CA LEU A 117 -2.81 5.97 1.45
C LEU A 117 -3.44 7.37 1.38
N ALA A 118 -2.60 8.40 1.31
CA ALA A 118 -3.04 9.77 1.14
C ALA A 118 -3.86 9.95 -0.15
N ARG A 119 -4.88 10.81 -0.12
CA ARG A 119 -5.79 11.08 -1.26
C ARG A 119 -5.07 11.34 -2.58
N LEU A 120 -3.99 12.13 -2.53
CA LEU A 120 -3.12 12.44 -3.68
C LEU A 120 -2.57 11.18 -4.36
N VAL A 121 -2.27 10.13 -3.60
CA VAL A 121 -1.77 8.85 -4.15
C VAL A 121 -2.85 8.18 -4.99
N TRP A 122 -4.09 8.15 -4.48
CA TRP A 122 -5.24 7.60 -5.20
C TRP A 122 -5.57 8.39 -6.46
N GLN A 123 -5.61 9.73 -6.37
CA GLN A 123 -5.82 10.62 -7.52
C GLN A 123 -4.80 10.34 -8.62
N ARG A 124 -3.52 10.22 -8.26
CA ARG A 124 -2.45 9.89 -9.22
C ARG A 124 -2.63 8.53 -9.86
N MET A 125 -3.10 7.52 -9.12
CA MET A 125 -3.39 6.19 -9.69
C MET A 125 -4.57 6.23 -10.66
N LEU A 126 -5.57 7.07 -10.39
CA LEU A 126 -6.76 7.24 -11.22
C LEU A 126 -6.55 8.18 -12.42
N GLY A 127 -5.39 8.85 -12.50
CA GLY A 127 -5.10 9.83 -13.55
C GLY A 127 -5.84 11.16 -13.36
N GLU A 128 -6.30 11.44 -12.15
CA GLU A 128 -6.94 12.70 -11.78
C GLU A 128 -5.89 13.82 -11.65
N ALA A 129 -6.35 15.06 -11.85
CA ALA A 129 -5.52 16.23 -11.57
C ALA A 129 -5.24 16.31 -10.07
N VAL A 130 -4.03 16.77 -9.74
CA VAL A 130 -3.60 17.00 -8.36
C VAL A 130 -3.40 18.48 -8.17
N GLU A 131 -4.13 19.03 -7.21
CA GLU A 131 -4.17 20.44 -6.87
C GLU A 131 -3.27 20.76 -5.67
N GLU A 132 -3.10 22.04 -5.36
CA GLU A 132 -2.22 22.48 -4.27
C GLU A 132 -2.80 22.12 -2.89
N GLU A 133 -4.12 22.06 -2.80
CA GLU A 133 -4.89 21.60 -1.65
C GLU A 133 -4.57 20.13 -1.32
N ASP A 134 -4.46 19.28 -2.34
CA ASP A 134 -4.08 17.86 -2.17
C ASP A 134 -2.67 17.72 -1.61
N LEU A 135 -1.78 18.67 -1.93
CA LEU A 135 -0.44 18.73 -1.39
C LEU A 135 -0.44 19.25 0.06
N ALA A 136 -1.32 20.21 0.38
CA ALA A 136 -1.48 20.74 1.72
C ALA A 136 -2.00 19.67 2.70
N ASP A 137 -2.85 18.76 2.23
CA ASP A 137 -3.33 17.59 3.01
C ASP A 137 -2.19 16.68 3.48
N ILE A 138 -1.07 16.65 2.74
CA ILE A 138 0.11 15.82 3.05
C ILE A 138 1.21 16.62 3.76
N ASP A 139 1.47 17.85 3.30
CA ASP A 139 2.50 18.76 3.83
C ASP A 139 2.07 20.24 3.74
N ALA A 140 1.24 20.66 4.70
CA ALA A 140 0.72 22.03 4.76
C ALA A 140 1.84 23.07 4.94
N ARG A 141 2.94 22.69 5.61
CA ARG A 141 4.07 23.58 5.84
C ARG A 141 4.82 23.85 4.54
N PHE A 142 5.05 22.82 3.74
CA PHE A 142 5.68 22.98 2.44
C PHE A 142 4.87 23.94 1.56
N VAL A 143 3.56 23.76 1.49
CA VAL A 143 2.66 24.66 0.73
C VAL A 143 2.73 26.09 1.24
N ARG A 144 2.72 26.30 2.56
CA ARG A 144 2.87 27.64 3.14
C ARG A 144 4.19 28.31 2.73
N CYS A 145 5.31 27.60 2.84
CA CYS A 145 6.61 28.11 2.43
C CYS A 145 6.68 28.39 0.93
N LEU A 146 6.07 27.54 0.10
CA LEU A 146 5.99 27.75 -1.34
C LEU A 146 5.24 29.04 -1.70
N SER A 147 4.12 29.30 -1.02
CA SER A 147 3.34 30.53 -1.18
C SER A 147 4.11 31.78 -0.74
N GLU A 148 4.82 31.71 0.38
CA GLU A 148 5.71 32.79 0.85
C GLU A 148 6.81 33.10 -0.19
N LEU A 149 7.44 32.08 -0.78
CA LEU A 149 8.47 32.27 -1.82
C LEU A 149 7.91 32.85 -3.12
N ARG A 150 6.71 32.43 -3.54
CA ARG A 150 6.03 32.97 -4.73
C ARG A 150 5.65 34.44 -4.55
N ALA A 151 5.27 34.85 -3.34
CA ALA A 151 4.94 36.24 -3.03
C ALA A 151 6.17 37.17 -2.97
N ALA A 152 7.36 36.60 -2.76
CA ALA A 152 8.63 37.33 -2.69
C ALA A 152 9.33 37.48 -4.06
N ALA A 153 8.82 36.82 -5.10
CA ALA A 153 9.34 36.84 -6.48
C ALA A 153 8.57 37.84 -7.36
#